data_AF-A0AA95S5K7-F1
#
_entry.id   AF-A0AA95S5K7-F1
#
_cell.length_a   1.000
_cell.length_b   1.000
_cell.length_c   1.000
_cell.angle_alpha   90.00
_cell.angle_beta   90.00
_cell.angle_gamma   90.00
#
_symmetry.space_group_name_H-M   'P 1'
#
loop_
_entity.id
_entity.type
_entity.pdbx_description
1 polymer ?
#
loop_
_entity_poly.entity_id
_entity_poly.type
_entity_poly.pdbx_seq_one_letter_code
_entity_poly.pdbx_strand_id
1 'polypeptide(L)'
;MADWRIGENLNATSDGKWYSIETDTKGNRYKNFVASPYDTMSNKINSLYDAQKTNQLGQLRAQRDKAIAGFNQQKKDLAPQYQNQRNQADVVNAQSASRMRELMAANGINASGESLTTQANLASSRQNALSEINTNESHAVRQIDDQIANENDPAREQAIINAIEAERSGKLAEAYNQAQQDTYQRTMDWRNSELQRQQFEWQKQMEQQQLALQRQAASSRSSGGSRSSGGRSSSGSVKPKTKDQSYREGMSYWAGKADEVRKQGAVRVAESLRNDPAQIEAITSQGYDFESVVDALYNVASNGQFKNQSDYNKYVASFNTSSGNGKRGRY
;
A
#
# COMPACT_ATOMS: atom_id res chain seq x y z
N MET A 1 11.15 7.69 26.45
CA MET A 1 11.94 7.02 25.39
C MET A 1 12.94 8.01 24.84
N ALA A 2 14.13 7.58 24.44
CA ALA A 2 15.15 8.48 23.87
C ALA A 2 14.83 8.77 22.40
N ASP A 3 15.02 10.02 21.98
CA ASP A 3 14.90 10.43 20.59
C ASP A 3 16.11 9.90 19.79
N TRP A 4 15.90 9.46 18.55
CA TRP A 4 16.94 8.89 17.68
C TRP A 4 17.57 9.99 16.84
N ARG A 5 18.90 10.04 16.80
CA ARG A 5 19.61 10.96 15.88
C ARG A 5 19.73 10.30 14.52
N ILE A 6 19.14 10.92 13.51
CA ILE A 6 19.03 10.41 12.13
C ILE A 6 19.77 11.28 11.11
N GLY A 7 20.46 12.32 11.58
CA GLY A 7 21.23 13.25 10.77
C GLY A 7 21.96 14.29 11.61
N GLU A 8 22.72 15.15 10.94
CA GLU A 8 23.60 16.13 11.58
C GLU A 8 22.83 17.07 12.52
N ASN A 9 21.62 17.50 12.11
CA ASN A 9 20.67 18.29 12.89
C ASN A 9 19.24 17.74 12.84
N LEU A 10 19.07 16.44 12.59
CA LEU A 10 17.77 15.80 12.42
C LEU A 10 17.61 14.65 13.41
N ASN A 11 16.47 14.64 14.09
CA ASN A 11 16.13 13.63 15.08
C ASN A 11 14.74 13.06 14.79
N ALA A 12 14.52 11.82 15.18
CA ALA A 12 13.22 11.16 15.16
C ALA A 12 12.75 10.86 16.58
N THR A 13 11.52 11.22 16.85
CA THR A 13 10.79 10.86 18.08
C THR A 13 10.38 9.39 18.06
N SER A 14 9.97 8.85 19.21
CA SER A 14 9.47 7.47 19.31
C SER A 14 8.17 7.21 18.53
N ASP A 15 7.38 8.25 18.27
CA ASP A 15 6.19 8.20 17.42
C ASP A 15 6.52 8.34 15.91
N GLY A 16 7.79 8.47 15.54
CA GLY A 16 8.25 8.52 14.15
C GLY A 16 8.22 9.91 13.53
N LYS A 17 7.87 10.96 14.29
CA LYS A 17 7.95 12.36 13.81
C LYS A 17 9.38 12.83 13.79
N TRP A 18 9.72 13.56 12.74
CA TRP A 18 11.05 14.11 12.56
C TRP A 18 11.10 15.56 13.02
N TYR A 19 12.21 15.96 13.64
CA TYR A 19 12.43 17.35 14.05
C TYR A 19 13.90 17.73 13.96
N SER A 20 14.14 19.01 13.64
CA SER A 20 15.44 19.65 13.83
C SER A 20 15.45 20.41 15.16
N ILE A 21 16.63 20.60 15.74
CA ILE A 21 16.80 21.49 16.89
C ILE A 21 17.30 22.83 16.35
N GLU A 22 16.48 23.85 16.47
CA GLU A 22 16.81 25.22 16.07
C GLU A 22 16.99 26.11 17.28
N THR A 23 17.62 27.26 17.07
CA THR A 23 17.86 28.26 18.11
C THR A 23 17.18 29.57 17.70
N ASP A 24 16.35 30.12 18.58
CA ASP A 24 15.69 31.41 18.33
C ASP A 24 16.69 32.58 18.37
N THR A 25 16.22 33.79 18.05
CA THR A 25 17.03 35.02 18.08
C THR A 25 17.54 35.39 19.48
N LYS A 26 17.02 34.74 20.52
CA LYS A 26 17.40 34.94 21.93
C LYS A 26 18.30 33.81 22.47
N GLY A 27 18.67 32.83 21.63
CA GLY A 27 19.51 31.71 22.04
C GLY A 27 18.74 30.50 22.62
N ASN A 28 17.41 30.51 22.63
CA ASN A 28 16.62 29.39 23.16
C ASN A 28 16.49 28.28 22.12
N ARG A 29 16.72 27.04 22.55
CA ARG A 29 16.62 25.85 21.68
C ARG A 29 15.18 25.34 21.64
N TYR A 30 14.64 25.09 20.46
CA TYR A 30 13.31 24.50 20.27
C TYR A 30 13.33 23.40 19.20
N LYS A 31 12.30 22.52 19.23
CA LYS A 31 12.10 21.47 18.22
C LYS A 31 11.29 22.05 17.06
N ASN A 32 11.87 22.10 15.86
CA ASN A 32 11.15 22.41 14.64
C ASN A 32 10.75 21.10 13.94
N PHE A 33 9.46 20.76 13.99
CA PHE A 33 8.97 19.52 13.38
C PHE A 33 8.95 19.63 11.87
N VAL A 34 9.57 18.66 11.20
CA VAL A 34 9.60 18.56 9.74
C VAL A 34 8.77 17.37 9.31
N ALA A 35 8.23 17.43 8.09
CA ALA A 35 7.42 16.34 7.56
C ALA A 35 8.23 15.04 7.53
N SER A 36 7.77 14.05 8.29
CA SER A 36 8.35 12.70 8.23
C SER A 36 7.90 12.00 6.93
N PRO A 37 8.59 10.93 6.52
CA PRO A 37 8.11 10.05 5.45
C PRO A 37 6.69 9.54 5.73
N TYR A 38 6.38 9.22 6.99
CA TYR A 38 5.04 8.82 7.40
C TYR A 38 4.01 9.93 7.17
N ASP A 39 4.28 11.17 7.59
CA ASP A 39 3.33 12.28 7.43
C ASP A 39 3.02 12.51 5.94
N THR A 40 4.06 12.47 5.10
CA THR A 40 3.93 12.62 3.65
C THR A 40 3.09 11.49 3.04
N MET A 41 3.35 10.24 3.42
CA MET A 41 2.59 9.09 2.93
C MET A 41 1.15 9.08 3.46
N SER A 42 0.96 9.34 4.74
CA SER A 42 -0.35 9.39 5.40
C SER A 42 -1.26 10.44 4.76
N ASN A 43 -0.75 11.66 4.53
CA ASN A 43 -1.50 12.71 3.86
C ASN A 43 -1.91 12.31 2.42
N LYS A 44 -1.02 11.65 1.69
CA LYS A 44 -1.30 11.15 0.34
C LYS A 44 -2.32 10.00 0.34
N ILE A 45 -2.21 9.07 1.30
CA ILE A 45 -3.16 7.98 1.47
C ILE A 45 -4.54 8.54 1.80
N ASN A 46 -4.63 9.44 2.79
CA ASN A 46 -5.90 10.05 3.19
C ASN A 46 -6.56 10.77 2.01
N SER A 47 -5.83 11.60 1.27
CA SER A 47 -6.42 12.32 0.12
C SER A 47 -6.89 11.39 -1.00
N LEU A 48 -6.15 10.31 -1.29
CA LEU A 48 -6.53 9.32 -2.28
C LEU A 48 -7.81 8.58 -1.88
N TYR A 49 -7.88 8.11 -0.64
CA TYR A 49 -9.07 7.38 -0.17
C TYR A 49 -10.26 8.31 0.08
N ASP A 50 -10.06 9.60 0.39
CA ASP A 50 -11.13 10.59 0.48
C ASP A 50 -11.73 10.88 -0.90
N ALA A 51 -10.88 11.02 -1.92
CA ALA A 51 -11.32 11.15 -3.31
C ALA A 51 -12.06 9.89 -3.78
N GLN A 52 -11.54 8.70 -3.49
CA GLN A 52 -12.18 7.42 -3.81
C GLN A 52 -13.55 7.30 -3.13
N LYS A 53 -13.64 7.62 -1.83
CA LYS A 53 -14.90 7.64 -1.07
C LYS A 53 -15.92 8.57 -1.70
N THR A 54 -15.52 9.79 -2.02
CA THR A 54 -16.39 10.80 -2.64
C THR A 54 -16.89 10.33 -4.01
N ASN A 55 -16.02 9.76 -4.85
CA ASN A 55 -16.37 9.28 -6.18
C ASN A 55 -17.32 8.08 -6.12
N GLN A 56 -17.04 7.08 -5.29
CA GLN A 56 -17.88 5.88 -5.18
C GLN A 56 -19.25 6.20 -4.58
N LEU A 57 -19.29 7.03 -3.53
CA LEU A 57 -20.57 7.49 -2.97
C LEU A 57 -21.33 8.39 -3.96
N GLY A 58 -20.64 9.25 -4.70
CA GLY A 58 -21.26 10.08 -5.73
C GLY A 58 -21.91 9.24 -6.83
N GLN A 59 -21.24 8.20 -7.32
CA GLN A 59 -21.78 7.27 -8.30
C GLN A 59 -22.99 6.50 -7.76
N LEU A 60 -22.90 5.97 -6.54
CA LEU A 60 -24.01 5.25 -5.92
C LEU A 60 -25.24 6.15 -5.75
N ARG A 61 -25.04 7.37 -5.24
CA ARG A 61 -26.13 8.35 -5.05
C ARG A 61 -26.75 8.76 -6.38
N ALA A 62 -25.94 9.02 -7.41
CA ALA A 62 -26.47 9.34 -8.73
C ALA A 62 -27.28 8.19 -9.35
N GLN A 63 -26.85 6.93 -9.16
CA GLN A 63 -27.61 5.76 -9.58
C GLN A 63 -28.93 5.63 -8.82
N ARG A 64 -28.89 5.80 -7.50
CA ARG A 64 -30.07 5.79 -6.64
C ARG A 64 -31.07 6.87 -7.06
N ASP A 65 -30.62 8.11 -7.21
CA ASP A 65 -31.49 9.24 -7.55
C ASP A 65 -32.13 9.04 -8.94
N LYS A 66 -31.39 8.48 -9.89
CA LYS A 66 -31.93 8.09 -11.21
C LYS A 66 -32.99 6.99 -11.09
N ALA A 67 -32.75 5.97 -10.26
CA ALA A 67 -33.70 4.89 -10.03
C ALA A 67 -35.00 5.40 -9.37
N ILE A 68 -34.87 6.22 -8.32
CA ILE A 68 -35.99 6.85 -7.62
C ILE A 68 -36.79 7.75 -8.56
N ALA A 69 -36.12 8.55 -9.40
CA ALA A 69 -36.80 9.36 -10.40
C ALA A 69 -37.61 8.50 -11.39
N GLY A 70 -37.06 7.35 -11.81
CA GLY A 70 -37.75 6.37 -12.63
C GLY A 70 -39.00 5.79 -11.95
N PHE A 71 -38.88 5.38 -10.68
CA PHE A 71 -40.01 4.87 -9.89
C PHE A 71 -41.10 5.93 -9.66
N ASN A 72 -40.72 7.17 -9.37
CA ASN A 72 -41.66 8.27 -9.23
C ASN A 72 -42.40 8.57 -10.55
N GLN A 73 -41.70 8.45 -11.68
CA GLN A 73 -42.33 8.58 -13.00
C GLN A 73 -43.32 7.42 -13.25
N GLN A 74 -42.94 6.18 -12.95
CA GLN A 74 -43.86 5.03 -13.03
C GLN A 74 -45.10 5.23 -12.14
N LYS A 75 -44.92 5.71 -10.91
CA LYS A 75 -46.02 6.02 -9.99
C LYS A 75 -46.95 7.10 -10.55
N LYS A 76 -46.40 8.13 -11.19
CA LYS A 76 -47.17 9.19 -11.86
C LYS A 76 -47.96 8.66 -13.05
N ASP A 77 -47.36 7.76 -13.85
CA ASP A 77 -47.99 7.17 -15.02
C ASP A 77 -49.03 6.08 -14.66
N LEU A 78 -49.00 5.58 -13.42
CA LEU A 78 -49.94 4.58 -12.91
C LEU A 78 -51.36 5.14 -12.72
N ALA A 79 -51.48 6.35 -12.15
CA ALA A 79 -52.77 6.98 -11.85
C ALA A 79 -53.71 7.10 -13.07
N PRO A 80 -53.29 7.64 -14.24
CA PRO A 80 -54.16 7.72 -15.41
C PRO A 80 -54.55 6.33 -15.95
N GLN A 81 -53.70 5.31 -15.81
CA GLN A 81 -54.04 3.95 -16.25
C GLN A 81 -55.21 3.38 -15.45
N TYR A 82 -55.15 3.47 -14.11
CA TYR A 82 -56.25 3.01 -13.27
C TYR A 82 -57.51 3.88 -13.43
N GLN A 83 -57.37 5.18 -13.68
CA GLN A 83 -58.52 6.03 -14.02
C GLN A 83 -59.21 5.58 -15.32
N ASN A 84 -58.45 5.21 -16.35
CA ASN A 84 -59.00 4.66 -17.59
C ASN A 84 -59.69 3.31 -17.35
N GLN A 85 -59.15 2.45 -16.48
CA GLN A 85 -59.80 1.19 -16.10
C GLN A 85 -61.15 1.43 -15.40
N ARG A 86 -61.23 2.42 -14.49
CA ARG A 86 -62.50 2.82 -13.86
C ARG A 86 -63.52 3.29 -14.89
N ASN A 87 -63.10 4.17 -15.81
CA ASN A 87 -63.96 4.67 -16.89
C ASN A 87 -64.44 3.51 -17.79
N GLN A 88 -63.57 2.54 -18.10
CA GLN A 88 -63.93 1.38 -18.91
C GLN A 88 -64.92 0.45 -18.18
N ALA A 89 -64.71 0.19 -16.88
CA ALA A 89 -65.64 -0.56 -16.05
C ALA A 89 -67.02 0.10 -16.01
N ASP A 90 -67.06 1.44 -15.93
CA ASP A 90 -68.30 2.21 -15.98
C ASP A 90 -69.00 2.11 -17.34
N VAL A 91 -68.26 2.19 -18.46
CA VAL A 91 -68.81 2.03 -19.82
C VAL A 91 -69.38 0.62 -20.03
N VAL A 92 -68.63 -0.42 -19.64
CA VAL A 92 -69.09 -1.83 -19.75
C VAL A 92 -70.34 -2.05 -18.91
N ASN A 93 -70.38 -1.48 -17.71
CA ASN A 93 -71.53 -1.57 -16.84
C ASN A 93 -72.76 -0.83 -17.44
N ALA A 94 -72.56 0.37 -17.98
CA ALA A 94 -73.62 1.13 -18.65
C ALA A 94 -74.18 0.38 -19.88
N GLN A 95 -73.32 -0.23 -20.70
CA GLN A 95 -73.74 -1.05 -21.83
C GLN A 95 -74.51 -2.31 -21.39
N SER A 96 -74.11 -2.93 -20.28
CA SER A 96 -74.80 -4.08 -19.70
C SER A 96 -76.17 -3.69 -19.15
N ALA A 97 -76.26 -2.53 -18.48
CA ALA A 97 -77.52 -1.96 -18.01
C ALA A 97 -78.47 -1.64 -19.17
N SER A 98 -77.96 -1.11 -20.29
CA SER A 98 -78.77 -0.79 -21.47
C SER A 98 -79.29 -2.06 -22.16
N ARG A 99 -78.43 -3.06 -22.38
CA ARG A 99 -78.85 -4.36 -22.94
C ARG A 99 -79.88 -5.06 -22.07
N MET A 100 -79.71 -5.00 -20.75
CA MET A 100 -80.67 -5.55 -19.81
C MET A 100 -82.01 -4.81 -19.86
N ARG A 101 -82.01 -3.48 -19.90
CA ARG A 101 -83.24 -2.68 -20.11
C ARG A 101 -83.92 -3.01 -21.43
N GLU A 102 -83.15 -3.19 -22.50
CA GLU A 102 -83.66 -3.56 -23.82
C GLU A 102 -84.29 -4.97 -23.81
N LEU A 103 -83.66 -5.95 -23.16
CA LEU A 103 -84.23 -7.28 -22.97
C LEU A 103 -85.48 -7.29 -22.08
N MET A 104 -85.48 -6.51 -21.00
CA MET A 104 -86.66 -6.38 -20.12
C MET A 104 -87.84 -5.72 -20.83
N ALA A 105 -87.55 -4.67 -21.63
CA ALA A 105 -88.55 -4.03 -22.47
C ALA A 105 -89.07 -4.98 -23.57
N ALA A 106 -88.19 -5.74 -24.22
CA ALA A 106 -88.55 -6.73 -25.24
C ALA A 106 -89.40 -7.89 -24.70
N ASN A 107 -89.17 -8.30 -23.46
CA ASN A 107 -89.93 -9.36 -22.79
C ASN A 107 -91.21 -8.85 -22.08
N GLY A 108 -91.52 -7.54 -22.19
CA GLY A 108 -92.71 -6.95 -21.57
C GLY A 108 -92.66 -6.89 -20.04
N ILE A 109 -91.50 -7.13 -19.42
CA ILE A 109 -91.30 -7.14 -17.96
C ILE A 109 -91.03 -5.69 -17.53
N ASN A 110 -92.05 -4.83 -17.60
CA ASN A 110 -91.93 -3.42 -17.21
C ASN A 110 -92.34 -3.12 -15.76
N ALA A 111 -92.92 -4.07 -15.03
CA ALA A 111 -93.40 -3.80 -13.67
C ALA A 111 -93.53 -5.06 -12.80
N SER A 112 -92.52 -5.36 -11.98
CA SER A 112 -92.63 -5.90 -10.59
C SER A 112 -91.35 -6.66 -10.21
N GLY A 113 -90.76 -6.37 -9.04
CA GLY A 113 -89.78 -7.20 -8.32
C GLY A 113 -88.43 -7.52 -8.98
N GLU A 114 -88.42 -8.26 -10.10
CA GLU A 114 -87.23 -8.78 -10.79
C GLU A 114 -86.32 -7.67 -11.34
N SER A 115 -86.88 -6.53 -11.74
CA SER A 115 -86.11 -5.33 -12.14
C SER A 115 -85.15 -4.86 -11.05
N LEU A 116 -85.59 -4.88 -9.78
CA LEU A 116 -84.81 -4.41 -8.64
C LEU A 116 -83.65 -5.36 -8.33
N THR A 117 -83.87 -6.67 -8.43
CA THR A 117 -82.84 -7.69 -8.21
C THR A 117 -81.77 -7.66 -9.31
N THR A 118 -82.20 -7.48 -10.56
CA THR A 118 -81.26 -7.45 -11.69
C THR A 118 -80.44 -6.15 -11.70
N GLN A 119 -81.04 -5.02 -11.32
CA GLN A 119 -80.34 -3.75 -11.13
C GLN A 119 -79.39 -3.77 -9.92
N ALA A 120 -79.76 -4.48 -8.83
CA ALA A 120 -78.89 -4.70 -7.68
C ALA A 120 -77.67 -5.56 -8.03
N ASN A 121 -77.85 -6.62 -8.84
CA ASN A 121 -76.74 -7.45 -9.31
C ASN A 121 -75.75 -6.66 -10.16
N LEU A 122 -76.25 -5.76 -11.02
CA LEU A 122 -75.43 -4.92 -11.88
C LEU A 122 -74.66 -3.85 -11.08
N ALA A 123 -75.32 -3.24 -10.09
CA ALA A 123 -74.68 -2.32 -9.15
C ALA A 123 -73.59 -3.02 -8.31
N SER A 124 -73.87 -4.24 -7.83
CA SER A 124 -72.91 -5.07 -7.09
C SER A 124 -71.70 -5.43 -7.97
N SER A 125 -71.91 -5.83 -9.23
CA SER A 125 -70.82 -6.13 -10.17
C SER A 125 -69.92 -4.92 -10.41
N ARG A 126 -70.49 -3.71 -10.55
CA ARG A 126 -69.71 -2.47 -10.68
C ARG A 126 -68.90 -2.19 -9.42
N GLN A 127 -69.52 -2.33 -8.26
CA GLN A 127 -68.87 -2.05 -6.98
C GLN A 127 -67.69 -3.00 -6.74
N ASN A 128 -67.85 -4.28 -7.08
CA ASN A 128 -66.78 -5.28 -7.01
C ASN A 128 -65.63 -4.91 -7.96
N ALA A 129 -65.92 -4.58 -9.22
CA ALA A 129 -64.90 -4.17 -10.19
C ALA A 129 -64.13 -2.91 -9.73
N LEU A 130 -64.82 -1.89 -9.20
CA LEU A 130 -64.16 -0.69 -8.67
C LEU A 130 -63.33 -0.99 -7.42
N SER A 131 -63.80 -1.88 -6.55
CA SER A 131 -63.04 -2.33 -5.37
C SER A 131 -61.76 -3.07 -5.76
N GLU A 132 -61.82 -3.95 -6.76
CA GLU A 132 -60.66 -4.66 -7.30
C GLU A 132 -59.65 -3.70 -7.91
N ILE A 133 -60.10 -2.75 -8.75
CA ILE A 133 -59.25 -1.72 -9.36
C ILE A 133 -58.56 -0.88 -8.29
N ASN A 134 -59.28 -0.43 -7.26
CA ASN A 134 -58.70 0.35 -6.15
C ASN A 134 -57.69 -0.45 -5.33
N THR A 135 -57.97 -1.75 -5.12
CA THR A 135 -57.08 -2.66 -4.43
C THR A 135 -55.79 -2.86 -5.22
N ASN A 136 -55.91 -3.09 -6.53
CA ASN A 136 -54.78 -3.27 -7.44
C ASN A 136 -53.92 -2.01 -7.55
N GLU A 137 -54.54 -0.83 -7.68
CA GLU A 137 -53.82 0.46 -7.65
C GLU A 137 -53.02 0.61 -6.35
N SER A 138 -53.66 0.36 -5.22
CA SER A 138 -53.01 0.46 -3.90
C SER A 138 -51.87 -0.54 -3.73
N HIS A 139 -51.96 -1.73 -4.31
CA HIS A 139 -50.87 -2.71 -4.30
C HIS A 139 -49.71 -2.30 -5.20
N ALA A 140 -49.99 -1.83 -6.42
CA ALA A 140 -48.97 -1.36 -7.34
C ALA A 140 -48.21 -0.14 -6.79
N VAL A 141 -48.91 0.81 -6.18
CA VAL A 141 -48.27 1.97 -5.51
C VAL A 141 -47.37 1.52 -4.36
N ARG A 142 -47.85 0.61 -3.49
CA ARG A 142 -47.03 0.08 -2.38
C ARG A 142 -45.78 -0.64 -2.86
N GLN A 143 -45.88 -1.45 -3.91
CA GLN A 143 -44.71 -2.11 -4.51
C GLN A 143 -43.65 -1.12 -5.00
N ILE A 144 -44.08 -0.01 -5.63
CA ILE A 144 -43.16 1.05 -6.06
C ILE A 144 -42.54 1.75 -4.85
N ASP A 145 -43.32 2.02 -3.81
CA ASP A 145 -42.84 2.65 -2.58
C ASP A 145 -41.82 1.76 -1.84
N ASP A 146 -42.03 0.44 -1.81
CA ASP A 146 -41.07 -0.53 -1.26
C ASP A 146 -39.77 -0.55 -2.08
N GLN A 147 -39.85 -0.43 -3.41
CA GLN A 147 -38.67 -0.33 -4.27
C GLN A 147 -37.88 0.97 -4.00
N ILE A 148 -38.57 2.10 -3.83
CA ILE A 148 -37.95 3.38 -3.45
C ILE A 148 -37.28 3.28 -2.07
N ALA A 149 -37.93 2.62 -1.11
CA ALA A 149 -37.37 2.40 0.23
C ALA A 149 -36.11 1.53 0.17
N ASN A 150 -36.14 0.44 -0.60
CA ASN A 150 -34.99 -0.45 -0.80
C ASN A 150 -33.81 0.24 -1.49
N GLU A 151 -34.06 1.15 -2.44
CA GLU A 151 -32.99 1.94 -3.07
C GLU A 151 -32.41 3.00 -2.12
N ASN A 152 -33.19 3.48 -1.14
CA ASN A 152 -32.73 4.40 -0.10
C ASN A 152 -32.06 3.71 1.09
N ASP A 153 -31.75 2.41 1.00
CA ASP A 153 -31.11 1.66 2.09
C ASP A 153 -29.71 2.22 2.44
N PRO A 154 -29.51 2.79 3.66
CA PRO A 154 -28.22 3.33 4.08
C PRO A 154 -27.14 2.24 4.24
N ALA A 155 -27.52 0.96 4.35
CA ALA A 155 -26.56 -0.13 4.50
C ALA A 155 -25.60 -0.23 3.30
N ARG A 156 -26.06 0.09 2.08
CA ARG A 156 -25.22 0.10 0.88
C ARG A 156 -24.14 1.19 0.95
N GLU A 157 -24.50 2.40 1.35
CA GLU A 157 -23.53 3.49 1.55
C GLU A 157 -22.54 3.13 2.67
N GLN A 158 -23.03 2.61 3.80
CA GLN A 158 -22.18 2.26 4.93
C GLN A 158 -21.21 1.11 4.58
N ALA A 159 -21.63 0.12 3.79
CA ALA A 159 -20.77 -0.98 3.36
C ALA A 159 -19.59 -0.47 2.52
N ILE A 160 -19.82 0.49 1.60
CA ILE A 160 -18.76 1.12 0.81
C ILE A 160 -17.81 1.91 1.73
N ILE A 161 -18.36 2.69 2.65
CA ILE A 161 -17.55 3.47 3.60
C ILE A 161 -16.65 2.55 4.42
N ASN A 162 -17.21 1.49 5.01
CA ASN A 162 -16.46 0.54 5.82
C ASN A 162 -15.36 -0.17 5.03
N ALA A 163 -15.64 -0.56 3.78
CA ALA A 163 -14.65 -1.21 2.91
C ALA A 163 -13.46 -0.28 2.62
N ILE A 164 -13.74 0.98 2.25
CA ILE A 164 -12.71 1.98 1.97
C ILE A 164 -11.91 2.32 3.23
N GLU A 165 -12.57 2.47 4.38
CA GLU A 165 -11.91 2.79 5.64
C GLU A 165 -11.03 1.64 6.16
N ALA A 166 -11.46 0.39 5.96
CA ALA A 166 -10.63 -0.78 6.25
C ALA A 166 -9.37 -0.81 5.38
N GLU A 167 -9.51 -0.57 4.07
CA GLU A 167 -8.37 -0.52 3.15
C GLU A 167 -7.41 0.63 3.48
N ARG A 168 -7.96 1.83 3.76
CA ARG A 168 -7.19 2.99 4.22
C ARG A 168 -6.39 2.67 5.47
N SER A 169 -7.03 2.03 6.46
CA SER A 169 -6.36 1.66 7.72
C SER A 169 -5.20 0.70 7.46
N GLY A 170 -5.38 -0.30 6.59
CA GLY A 170 -4.31 -1.19 6.15
C GLY A 170 -3.13 -0.44 5.51
N LYS A 171 -3.42 0.49 4.59
CA LYS A 171 -2.37 1.29 3.94
C LYS A 171 -1.66 2.26 4.88
N LEU A 172 -2.36 2.85 5.84
CA LEU A 172 -1.73 3.67 6.87
C LEU A 172 -0.80 2.85 7.76
N ALA A 173 -1.18 1.61 8.11
CA ALA A 173 -0.32 0.71 8.87
C ALA A 173 0.93 0.29 8.07
N GLU A 174 0.78 -0.02 6.77
CA GLU A 174 1.91 -0.28 5.86
C GLU A 174 2.87 0.92 5.80
N ALA A 175 2.33 2.14 5.60
CA ALA A 175 3.11 3.37 5.55
C ALA A 175 3.85 3.64 6.87
N TYR A 176 3.22 3.36 8.01
CA TYR A 176 3.86 3.46 9.32
C TYR A 176 5.06 2.51 9.44
N ASN A 177 4.88 1.24 9.08
CA ASN A 177 5.96 0.25 9.11
C ASN A 177 7.12 0.64 8.18
N GLN A 178 6.81 1.16 6.99
CA GLN A 178 7.82 1.62 6.05
C GLN A 178 8.60 2.83 6.58
N ALA A 179 7.92 3.79 7.21
CA ALA A 179 8.56 4.96 7.80
C ALA A 179 9.45 4.60 9.01
N GLN A 180 9.06 3.61 9.81
CA GLN A 180 9.89 3.07 10.88
C GLN A 180 11.18 2.43 10.32
N GLN A 181 11.06 1.67 9.23
CA GLN A 181 12.23 1.09 8.54
C GLN A 181 13.16 2.16 7.97
N ASP A 182 12.62 3.22 7.35
CA ASP A 182 13.42 4.33 6.83
C ASP A 182 14.14 5.08 7.96
N THR A 183 13.44 5.33 9.07
CA THR A 183 14.02 5.97 10.25
C THR A 183 15.16 5.13 10.83
N TYR A 184 14.97 3.82 10.94
CA TYR A 184 16.01 2.89 11.38
C TYR A 184 17.22 2.90 10.44
N GLN A 185 17.00 2.81 9.13
CA GLN A 185 18.07 2.83 8.13
C GLN A 185 18.89 4.12 8.23
N ARG A 186 18.23 5.28 8.28
CA ARG A 186 18.90 6.58 8.43
C ARG A 186 19.70 6.69 9.72
N THR A 187 19.18 6.14 10.82
CA THR A 187 19.91 6.08 12.09
C THR A 187 21.21 5.29 11.94
N MET A 188 21.16 4.15 11.27
CA MET A 188 22.35 3.32 11.03
C MET A 188 23.34 3.99 10.08
N ASP A 189 22.86 4.59 8.98
CA ASP A 189 23.70 5.32 8.03
C ASP A 189 24.40 6.51 8.71
N TRP A 190 23.68 7.26 9.54
CA TRP A 190 24.25 8.37 10.31
C TRP A 190 25.31 7.88 11.30
N ARG A 191 25.03 6.80 12.04
CA ARG A 191 26.00 6.20 12.98
C ARG A 191 27.25 5.69 12.27
N ASN A 192 27.10 5.08 11.11
CA ASN A 192 28.22 4.62 10.30
C ASN A 192 29.05 5.79 9.77
N SER A 193 28.41 6.86 9.31
CA SER A 193 29.10 8.09 8.88
C SER A 193 29.89 8.72 10.03
N GLU A 194 29.29 8.77 11.22
CA GLU A 194 29.94 9.30 12.42
C GLU A 194 31.18 8.47 12.80
N LEU A 195 31.07 7.14 12.75
CA LEU A 195 32.19 6.25 13.01
C LEU A 195 33.32 6.43 11.97
N GLN A 196 32.99 6.60 10.69
CA GLN A 196 33.97 6.87 9.65
C GLN A 196 34.68 8.20 9.86
N ARG A 197 33.95 9.26 10.26
CA ARG A 197 34.54 10.56 10.62
C ARG A 197 35.52 10.41 11.78
N GLN A 198 35.15 9.69 12.83
CA GLN A 198 36.02 9.44 13.99
C GLN A 198 37.28 8.63 13.60
N GLN A 199 37.14 7.62 12.75
CA GLN A 199 38.30 6.85 12.26
C GLN A 199 39.25 7.73 11.44
N PHE A 200 38.72 8.62 10.60
CA PHE A 200 39.51 9.55 9.82
C PHE A 200 40.25 10.57 10.70
N GLU A 201 39.56 11.14 11.69
CA GLU A 201 40.18 12.06 12.66
C GLU A 201 41.28 11.37 13.48
N TRP A 202 41.04 10.14 13.90
CA TRP A 202 42.04 9.34 14.61
C TRP A 202 43.27 9.04 13.73
N GLN A 203 43.07 8.68 12.47
CA GLN A 203 44.17 8.48 11.51
C GLN A 203 44.99 9.77 11.32
N LYS A 204 44.31 10.91 11.17
CA LYS A 204 44.95 12.23 11.07
C LYS A 204 45.76 12.57 12.31
N GLN A 205 45.25 12.26 13.50
CA GLN A 205 45.96 12.47 14.75
C GLN A 205 47.21 11.57 14.86
N MET A 206 47.10 10.30 14.46
CA MET A 206 48.23 9.37 14.42
C MET A 206 49.32 9.83 13.44
N GLU A 207 48.93 10.30 12.25
CA GLU A 207 49.86 10.84 11.26
C GLU A 207 50.58 12.09 11.78
N GLN A 208 49.86 13.00 12.44
CA GLN A 208 50.45 14.19 13.07
C GLN A 208 51.45 13.82 14.16
N GLN A 209 51.16 12.81 14.98
CA GLN A 209 52.10 12.31 15.98
C GLN A 209 53.36 11.72 15.34
N GLN A 210 53.21 10.93 14.26
CA GLN A 210 54.36 10.39 13.53
C GLN A 210 55.23 11.50 12.93
N LEU A 211 54.61 12.52 12.32
CA LEU A 211 55.34 13.68 11.79
C LEU A 211 56.06 14.46 12.89
N ALA A 212 55.43 14.63 14.06
CA ALA A 212 56.07 15.29 15.20
C ALA A 212 57.30 14.51 15.70
N LEU A 213 57.20 13.18 15.81
CA LEU A 213 58.33 12.32 16.16
C LEU A 213 59.45 12.39 15.12
N GLN A 214 59.12 12.36 13.82
CA GLN A 214 60.12 12.53 12.74
C GLN A 214 60.82 13.88 12.82
N ARG A 215 60.09 14.97 13.11
CA ARG A 215 60.68 16.30 13.29
C ARG A 215 61.63 16.35 14.49
N GLN A 216 61.28 15.71 15.60
CA GLN A 216 62.17 15.60 16.78
C GLN A 216 63.42 14.74 16.49
N ALA A 217 63.28 13.66 15.71
CA ALA A 217 64.42 12.85 15.28
C ALA A 217 65.34 13.62 14.30
N ALA A 218 64.77 14.48 13.45
CA ALA A 218 65.54 15.32 12.54
C ALA A 218 66.28 16.45 13.27
N SER A 219 65.66 17.09 14.28
CA SER A 219 66.31 18.15 15.06
C SER A 219 67.41 17.62 15.98
N SER A 220 67.26 16.41 16.55
CA SER A 220 68.32 15.75 17.34
C SER A 220 69.51 15.31 16.48
N ARG A 221 69.34 15.13 15.16
CA ARG A 221 70.43 14.86 14.22
C ARG A 221 71.18 16.12 13.76
N SER A 222 70.66 17.33 14.00
CA SER A 222 71.32 18.58 13.57
C SER A 222 72.31 19.18 14.59
N SER A 223 72.55 18.53 15.74
CA SER A 223 73.58 18.92 16.73
C SER A 223 74.78 17.97 16.79
N GLY A 224 74.80 16.90 15.99
CA GLY A 224 75.89 15.93 15.91
C GLY A 224 76.47 15.88 14.50
N GLY A 225 77.75 16.21 14.38
CA GLY A 225 78.45 16.39 13.11
C GLY A 225 78.32 15.27 12.09
N SER A 226 78.36 15.71 10.83
CA SER A 226 78.66 14.99 9.60
C SER A 226 79.25 13.59 9.74
N ARG A 227 78.50 12.58 9.27
CA ARG A 227 78.98 11.60 8.28
C ARG A 227 77.82 10.78 7.69
N SER A 228 77.48 11.12 6.45
CA SER A 228 77.25 10.21 5.31
C SER A 228 76.85 8.75 5.62
N SER A 229 75.61 8.38 5.32
CA SER A 229 75.33 7.17 4.50
C SER A 229 73.89 7.22 3.94
N GLY A 230 73.75 6.88 2.66
CA GLY A 230 72.49 6.90 1.92
C GLY A 230 71.53 5.80 2.39
N GLY A 231 70.38 6.21 2.92
CA GLY A 231 69.25 5.34 3.25
C GLY A 231 68.22 5.35 2.14
N ARG A 232 68.28 4.32 1.29
CA ARG A 232 67.33 3.98 0.23
C ARG A 232 65.91 3.91 0.82
N SER A 233 64.99 4.75 0.35
CA SER A 233 63.57 4.68 0.72
C SER A 233 62.99 3.37 0.17
N SER A 234 62.80 2.38 1.03
CA SER A 234 62.03 1.18 0.69
C SER A 234 60.57 1.59 0.57
N SER A 235 60.08 1.75 -0.66
CA SER A 235 58.65 1.67 -0.93
C SER A 235 58.18 0.33 -0.38
N GLY A 236 57.42 0.37 0.72
CA GLY A 236 56.89 -0.82 1.36
C GLY A 236 55.87 -1.47 0.44
N SER A 237 56.31 -2.33 -0.47
CA SER A 237 55.44 -3.18 -1.25
C SER A 237 54.63 -4.02 -0.27
N VAL A 238 53.33 -3.77 -0.17
CA VAL A 238 52.41 -4.59 0.63
C VAL A 238 52.59 -6.03 0.17
N LYS A 239 53.00 -6.92 1.08
CA LYS A 239 53.17 -8.34 0.76
C LYS A 239 51.78 -8.91 0.46
N PRO A 240 51.56 -9.57 -0.70
CA PRO A 240 50.28 -10.19 -1.00
C PRO A 240 49.97 -11.25 0.06
N LYS A 241 48.73 -11.24 0.57
CA LYS A 241 48.21 -12.25 1.48
C LYS A 241 47.91 -13.51 0.70
N THR A 242 48.04 -14.65 1.38
CA THR A 242 47.61 -15.93 0.82
C THR A 242 46.08 -15.96 0.65
N LYS A 243 45.58 -16.85 -0.22
CA LYS A 243 44.13 -17.06 -0.39
C LYS A 243 43.45 -17.42 0.93
N ASP A 244 44.07 -18.30 1.73
CA ASP A 244 43.54 -18.70 3.04
C ASP A 244 43.51 -17.56 4.07
N GLN A 245 44.49 -16.65 4.02
CA GLN A 245 44.46 -15.44 4.86
C GLN A 245 43.33 -14.51 4.40
N SER A 246 43.20 -14.30 3.10
CA SER A 246 42.16 -13.43 2.53
C SER A 246 40.75 -13.96 2.81
N TYR A 247 40.57 -15.29 2.71
CA TYR A 247 39.31 -15.95 3.05
C TYR A 247 38.97 -15.82 4.53
N ARG A 248 39.90 -16.14 5.45
CA ARG A 248 39.66 -16.07 6.89
C ARG A 248 39.37 -14.65 7.38
N GLU A 249 40.10 -13.66 6.86
CA GLU A 249 39.87 -12.27 7.21
C GLU A 249 38.58 -11.74 6.58
N GLY A 250 38.26 -12.16 5.34
CA GLY A 250 36.97 -11.91 4.70
C GLY A 250 35.80 -12.46 5.49
N MET A 251 35.93 -13.67 6.06
CA MET A 251 34.90 -14.26 6.94
C MET A 251 34.61 -13.38 8.14
N SER A 252 35.67 -12.86 8.79
CA SER A 252 35.51 -11.95 9.94
C SER A 252 34.86 -10.63 9.54
N TYR A 253 35.23 -10.08 8.38
CA TYR A 253 34.64 -8.85 7.85
C TYR A 253 33.14 -9.02 7.58
N TRP A 254 32.76 -10.09 6.87
CA TRP A 254 31.37 -10.33 6.52
C TRP A 254 30.52 -10.76 7.70
N ALA A 255 31.09 -11.44 8.71
CA ALA A 255 30.36 -11.84 9.91
C ALA A 255 29.72 -10.63 10.63
N GLY A 256 30.39 -9.48 10.66
CA GLY A 256 29.85 -8.23 11.21
C GLY A 256 28.68 -7.64 10.39
N LYS A 257 28.47 -8.11 9.16
CA LYS A 257 27.44 -7.64 8.21
C LYS A 257 26.50 -8.76 7.76
N ALA A 258 26.47 -9.89 8.46
CA ALA A 258 25.81 -11.10 7.98
C ALA A 258 24.31 -10.87 7.69
N ASP A 259 23.62 -10.11 8.54
CA ASP A 259 22.19 -9.85 8.38
C ASP A 259 21.89 -8.92 7.19
N GLU A 260 22.75 -7.93 6.95
CA GLU A 260 22.65 -7.05 5.78
C GLU A 260 22.85 -7.85 4.48
N VAL A 261 23.89 -8.69 4.43
CA VAL A 261 24.20 -9.53 3.27
C VAL A 261 23.07 -10.53 3.00
N ARG A 262 22.48 -11.13 4.05
CA ARG A 262 21.32 -12.03 3.90
C ARG A 262 20.10 -11.31 3.35
N LYS A 263 19.84 -10.08 3.84
CA LYS A 263 18.72 -9.26 3.40
C LYS A 263 18.87 -8.82 1.93
N GLN A 264 20.07 -8.41 1.53
CA GLN A 264 20.34 -7.95 0.16
C GLN A 264 20.52 -9.11 -0.83
N GLY A 265 21.01 -10.25 -0.35
CA GLY A 265 21.35 -11.44 -1.12
C GLY A 265 22.82 -11.45 -1.54
N ALA A 266 23.53 -12.54 -1.22
CA ALA A 266 24.97 -12.70 -1.47
C ALA A 266 25.37 -12.46 -2.93
N VAL A 267 24.53 -12.88 -3.88
CA VAL A 267 24.76 -12.68 -5.32
C VAL A 267 24.84 -11.20 -5.69
N ARG A 268 23.86 -10.41 -5.23
CA ARG A 268 23.80 -8.97 -5.55
C ARG A 268 24.96 -8.21 -4.92
N VAL A 269 25.33 -8.55 -3.70
CA VAL A 269 26.49 -7.94 -3.02
C VAL A 269 27.79 -8.30 -3.76
N ALA A 270 27.97 -9.57 -4.16
CA ALA A 270 29.13 -9.99 -4.94
C ALA A 270 29.21 -9.30 -6.31
N GLU A 271 28.08 -9.15 -7.01
CA GLU A 271 28.03 -8.42 -8.28
C GLU A 271 28.33 -6.94 -8.10
N SER A 272 27.81 -6.31 -7.05
CA SER A 272 28.12 -4.91 -6.73
C SER A 272 29.61 -4.70 -6.50
N LEU A 273 30.27 -5.59 -5.75
CA LEU A 273 31.72 -5.54 -5.51
C LEU A 273 32.51 -5.69 -6.82
N ARG A 274 32.07 -6.57 -7.71
CA ARG A 274 32.73 -6.82 -9.01
C ARG A 274 32.54 -5.68 -10.01
N ASN A 275 31.43 -4.95 -9.90
CA ASN A 275 31.11 -3.85 -10.79
C ASN A 275 31.69 -2.51 -10.32
N ASP A 276 32.33 -2.46 -9.15
CA ASP A 276 32.98 -1.26 -8.61
C ASP A 276 34.51 -1.41 -8.61
N PRO A 277 35.23 -0.85 -9.61
CA PRO A 277 36.69 -0.93 -9.70
C PRO A 277 37.41 -0.37 -8.46
N ALA A 278 36.83 0.65 -7.81
CA ALA A 278 37.45 1.25 -6.63
C ALA A 278 37.44 0.29 -5.44
N GLN A 279 36.41 -0.55 -5.31
CA GLN A 279 36.34 -1.58 -4.27
C GLN A 279 37.30 -2.73 -4.56
N ILE A 280 37.43 -3.14 -5.83
CA ILE A 280 38.43 -4.14 -6.23
C ILE A 280 39.84 -3.63 -5.93
N GLU A 281 40.15 -2.38 -6.28
CA GLU A 281 41.44 -1.75 -5.99
C GLU A 281 41.68 -1.60 -4.49
N ALA A 282 40.68 -1.20 -3.70
CA ALA A 282 40.81 -1.08 -2.25
C ALA A 282 41.11 -2.43 -1.57
N ILE A 283 40.50 -3.53 -2.04
CA ILE A 283 40.74 -4.88 -1.52
C ILE A 283 42.13 -5.38 -1.96
N THR A 284 42.47 -5.22 -3.25
CA THR A 284 43.73 -5.75 -3.80
C THR A 284 44.95 -4.93 -3.35
N SER A 285 44.83 -3.62 -3.17
CA SER A 285 45.91 -2.75 -2.65
C SER A 285 46.31 -3.07 -1.21
N GLN A 286 45.40 -3.64 -0.41
CA GLN A 286 45.70 -4.14 0.93
C GLN A 286 46.31 -5.56 0.92
N GLY A 287 46.55 -6.10 -0.28
CA GLY A 287 47.17 -7.41 -0.49
C GLY A 287 46.19 -8.59 -0.43
N TYR A 288 44.88 -8.36 -0.36
CA TYR A 288 43.91 -9.46 -0.35
C TYR A 288 43.65 -10.02 -1.75
N ASP A 289 43.39 -11.33 -1.80
CA ASP A 289 42.81 -11.99 -2.97
C ASP A 289 41.30 -11.72 -3.01
N PHE A 290 40.86 -10.95 -4.02
CA PHE A 290 39.48 -10.49 -4.14
C PHE A 290 38.47 -11.65 -4.18
N GLU A 291 38.74 -12.69 -4.97
CA GLU A 291 37.84 -13.85 -5.08
C GLU A 291 37.73 -14.63 -3.77
N SER A 292 38.81 -14.75 -2.99
CA SER A 292 38.76 -15.34 -1.64
C SER A 292 37.88 -14.54 -0.68
N VAL A 293 37.86 -13.20 -0.80
CA VAL A 293 36.96 -12.34 0.00
C VAL A 293 35.50 -12.50 -0.43
N VAL A 294 35.24 -12.69 -1.72
CA VAL A 294 33.90 -12.98 -2.25
C VAL A 294 33.44 -14.38 -1.83
N ASP A 295 34.31 -15.38 -1.82
CA ASP A 295 33.93 -16.72 -1.35
C ASP A 295 33.55 -16.73 0.13
N ALA A 296 34.23 -15.94 0.95
CA ALA A 296 33.88 -15.74 2.35
C ALA A 296 32.49 -15.10 2.54
N LEU A 297 32.08 -14.19 1.63
CA LEU A 297 30.74 -13.59 1.63
C LEU A 297 29.65 -14.67 1.49
N TYR A 298 29.81 -15.59 0.54
CA TYR A 298 28.85 -16.69 0.32
C TYR A 298 28.75 -17.62 1.52
N ASN A 299 29.88 -17.90 2.17
CA ASN A 299 29.89 -18.69 3.39
C ASN A 299 29.13 -18.01 4.53
N VAL A 300 29.44 -16.75 4.85
CA VAL A 300 28.75 -16.03 5.93
C VAL A 300 27.25 -15.87 5.65
N ALA A 301 26.89 -15.47 4.43
CA ALA A 301 25.50 -15.27 4.04
C ALA A 301 24.66 -16.53 4.22
N SER A 302 25.24 -17.68 3.88
CA SER A 302 24.60 -18.99 3.96
C SER A 302 24.78 -19.71 5.29
N ASN A 303 25.38 -19.03 6.29
CA ASN A 303 25.69 -19.61 7.59
C ASN A 303 26.51 -20.92 7.49
N GLY A 304 27.46 -20.96 6.55
CA GLY A 304 28.33 -22.11 6.30
C GLY A 304 27.78 -23.16 5.35
N GLN A 305 26.56 -23.01 4.81
CA GLN A 305 25.97 -23.97 3.88
C GLN A 305 26.71 -24.03 2.53
N PHE A 306 27.23 -22.90 2.04
CA PHE A 306 28.02 -22.82 0.80
C PHE A 306 29.40 -22.26 1.09
N LYS A 307 30.48 -22.99 0.75
CA LYS A 307 31.83 -22.54 1.10
C LYS A 307 32.35 -21.41 0.21
N ASN A 308 31.81 -21.31 -1.00
CA ASN A 308 32.21 -20.41 -2.07
C ASN A 308 31.04 -20.17 -3.05
N GLN A 309 31.24 -19.29 -4.03
CA GLN A 309 30.23 -19.01 -5.05
C GLN A 309 29.90 -20.23 -5.94
N SER A 310 30.88 -21.09 -6.22
CA SER A 310 30.68 -22.27 -7.08
C SER A 310 29.67 -23.24 -6.47
N ASP A 311 29.76 -23.49 -5.16
CA ASP A 311 28.83 -24.34 -4.42
C ASP A 311 27.41 -23.78 -4.47
N TYR A 312 27.26 -22.47 -4.28
CA TYR A 312 25.97 -21.78 -4.41
C TYR A 312 25.38 -21.91 -5.83
N ASN A 313 26.20 -21.69 -6.86
CA ASN A 313 25.75 -21.79 -8.25
C ASN A 313 25.30 -23.22 -8.62
N LYS A 314 26.01 -24.26 -8.12
CA LYS A 314 25.60 -25.66 -8.28
C LYS A 314 24.25 -25.94 -7.61
N TYR A 315 24.05 -25.41 -6.40
CA TYR A 315 22.77 -25.50 -5.70
C TYR A 315 21.64 -24.87 -6.51
N VAL A 316 21.80 -23.63 -6.98
CA VAL A 316 20.79 -22.95 -7.81
C VAL A 316 20.51 -23.71 -9.12
N ALA A 317 21.53 -24.23 -9.79
CA ALA A 317 21.39 -24.99 -11.02
C ALA A 317 20.56 -26.29 -10.84
N SER A 318 20.61 -26.91 -9.66
CA SER A 318 19.83 -28.12 -9.35
C SER A 318 18.31 -27.88 -9.34
N PHE A 319 17.86 -26.66 -9.00
CA PHE A 319 16.43 -26.31 -9.05
C PHE A 319 15.94 -26.07 -10.48
N ASN A 320 16.78 -25.47 -11.32
CA ASN A 320 16.44 -25.18 -12.71
C ASN A 320 16.36 -26.46 -13.56
N THR A 321 17.12 -27.50 -13.21
CA THR A 321 17.10 -28.80 -13.90
C THR A 321 15.94 -29.70 -13.45
N SER A 322 15.51 -29.63 -12.19
CA SER A 322 14.35 -30.39 -11.69
C SER A 322 12.99 -29.89 -12.21
N SER A 323 12.87 -28.61 -12.60
CA SER A 323 11.61 -28.05 -13.12
C SER A 323 11.32 -28.44 -14.58
N GLY A 324 12.33 -28.90 -15.33
CA GLY A 324 12.22 -29.20 -16.76
C GLY A 324 11.71 -30.60 -17.14
N ASN A 325 11.63 -31.54 -16.19
CA ASN A 325 11.25 -32.94 -16.45
C ASN A 325 9.84 -33.31 -15.98
N GLY A 326 8.98 -32.30 -15.79
CA GLY A 326 7.54 -32.50 -15.63
C GLY A 326 6.94 -33.04 -16.93
N LYS A 327 6.92 -34.37 -17.06
CA LYS A 327 6.10 -35.11 -18.04
C LYS A 327 4.73 -34.46 -18.14
N ARG A 328 4.47 -33.77 -19.25
CA ARG A 328 3.12 -33.42 -19.70
C ARG A 328 2.39 -34.72 -20.02
N GLY A 329 1.78 -35.32 -19.00
CA GLY A 329 0.77 -36.35 -19.17
C GLY A 329 -0.38 -35.74 -19.95
N ARG A 330 -0.53 -36.16 -21.21
CA ARG A 330 -1.77 -35.95 -21.96
C ARG A 330 -2.85 -36.77 -21.27
N TYR A 331 -3.82 -36.09 -20.68
CA TYR A 331 -5.16 -36.62 -20.45
C TYR A 331 -6.12 -35.82 -21.32
#